data_AF-A0A9E1ZCG3-F1
#
_entry.id   AF-A0A9E1ZCG3-F1
#
_cell.length_a   1.000
_cell.length_b   1.000
_cell.length_c   1.000
_cell.angle_alpha   90.00
_cell.angle_beta   90.00
_cell.angle_gamma   90.00
#
_symmetry.space_group_name_H-M   'P 1'
#
loop_
_entity.id
_entity.type
_entity.pdbx_description
1 polymer ?
#
loop_
_entity_poly.entity_id
_entity_poly.type
_entity_poly.pdbx_seq_one_letter_code
_entity_poly.pdbx_strand_id
1 'polypeptide(L)'
;MNFKRKKISKRLNKPVPETCAEGKTKLRISFSIPIIAAIFIIIALFVGIGKAVSDIGVTILLKAAGEELQQDAYGHTNFMVLGTGGGDHDGADLTDTIIVASLDPENNLVSMLSIPRDLYVEDAKIGDSRINETYWRAKMYYESSE
;
A
#
# COMPACT_ATOMS: atom_id res chain seq x y z
N MET A 1 -24.67 25.80 79.83
CA MET A 1 -23.40 26.48 80.18
C MET A 1 -22.78 27.07 78.93
N ASN A 2 -22.36 28.33 79.03
CA ASN A 2 -21.60 29.11 78.04
C ASN A 2 -20.30 28.39 77.63
N PHE A 3 -19.92 28.42 76.35
CA PHE A 3 -18.51 28.46 75.99
C PHE A 3 -18.23 29.37 74.79
N LYS A 4 -17.56 30.48 75.10
CA LYS A 4 -16.90 31.43 74.21
C LYS A 4 -15.82 30.72 73.37
N ARG A 5 -15.77 31.01 72.07
CA ARG A 5 -14.51 31.11 71.29
C ARG A 5 -14.64 32.30 70.34
N LYS A 6 -14.15 33.47 70.76
CA LYS A 6 -12.85 34.09 70.41
C LYS A 6 -12.73 34.41 68.91
N LYS A 7 -12.92 35.69 68.61
CA LYS A 7 -12.72 36.35 67.32
C LYS A 7 -11.33 36.05 66.76
N ILE A 8 -11.28 35.65 65.50
CA ILE A 8 -10.10 35.78 64.65
C ILE A 8 -10.46 36.74 63.53
N SER A 9 -9.67 37.80 63.49
CA SER A 9 -9.72 38.91 62.55
C SER A 9 -9.21 38.48 61.18
N LYS A 10 -9.76 39.07 60.11
CA LYS A 10 -9.07 40.08 59.29
C LYS A 10 -9.88 40.44 58.04
N ARG A 11 -10.21 41.74 57.96
CA ARG A 11 -10.26 42.59 56.77
C ARG A 11 -11.28 42.23 55.67
N LEU A 12 -12.48 42.79 55.82
CA LEU A 12 -13.41 43.08 54.73
C LEU A 12 -13.48 44.59 54.52
N ASN A 13 -13.59 44.98 53.24
CA ASN A 13 -13.83 46.30 52.68
C ASN A 13 -12.69 47.34 52.74
N LYS A 14 -11.98 47.44 51.62
CA LYS A 14 -11.61 48.75 51.06
C LYS A 14 -12.52 49.01 49.85
N PRO A 15 -13.15 50.19 49.73
CA PRO A 15 -13.92 50.57 48.56
C PRO A 15 -13.01 50.77 47.35
N VAL A 16 -13.55 50.43 46.17
CA VAL A 16 -12.91 50.52 44.86
C VAL A 16 -12.65 51.98 44.49
N PRO A 17 -11.40 52.39 44.19
CA PRO A 17 -11.14 53.56 43.38
C PRO A 17 -11.08 53.17 41.90
N GLU A 18 -11.90 53.84 41.11
CA GLU A 18 -11.81 53.90 39.64
C GLU A 18 -10.48 54.56 39.21
N THR A 19 -10.17 54.40 37.91
CA THR A 19 -9.07 55.02 37.13
C THR A 19 -7.73 54.24 37.21
N CYS A 20 -6.98 53.96 36.14
CA CYS A 20 -6.75 54.66 34.88
C CYS A 20 -6.41 53.67 33.73
N ALA A 21 -7.00 53.93 32.56
CA ALA A 21 -6.45 53.72 31.21
C ALA A 21 -5.69 52.42 30.87
N GLU A 22 -6.41 51.43 30.34
CA GLU A 22 -5.84 50.54 29.32
C GLU A 22 -6.36 51.04 27.96
N GLY A 23 -5.49 51.78 27.27
CA GLY A 23 -5.76 52.31 25.94
C GLY A 23 -6.13 51.16 25.01
N LYS A 24 -7.40 51.11 24.62
CA LYS A 24 -7.84 50.32 23.48
C LYS A 24 -7.18 50.88 22.24
N THR A 25 -6.01 50.36 21.88
CA THR A 25 -5.46 50.51 20.54
C THR A 25 -6.43 49.79 19.60
N LYS A 26 -7.39 50.56 19.09
CA LYS A 26 -8.24 50.15 17.98
C LYS A 26 -7.34 50.00 16.75
N LEU A 27 -6.79 48.81 16.57
CA LEU A 27 -6.12 48.42 15.34
C LEU A 27 -7.21 48.27 14.27
N ARG A 28 -7.52 49.36 13.56
CA ARG A 28 -8.40 49.32 12.39
C ARG A 28 -7.62 48.68 11.25
N ILE A 29 -7.61 47.35 11.21
CA ILE A 29 -7.09 46.61 10.06
C ILE A 29 -8.14 46.75 8.95
N SER A 30 -8.01 47.79 8.12
CA SER A 30 -8.72 47.80 6.84
C SER A 30 -8.02 46.80 5.93
N PHE A 31 -8.47 45.54 5.95
CA PHE A 31 -8.09 44.58 4.93
C PHE A 31 -8.49 45.16 3.58
N SER A 32 -7.50 45.67 2.86
CA SER A 32 -7.71 46.17 1.51
C SER A 32 -8.02 44.93 0.66
N ILE A 33 -9.13 44.93 -0.07
CA ILE A 33 -9.55 43.89 -1.01
C ILE A 33 -8.37 43.24 -1.80
N PRO A 34 -7.34 43.99 -2.27
CA PRO A 34 -6.18 43.37 -2.93
C PRO A 34 -5.36 42.39 -2.07
N ILE A 35 -5.26 42.60 -0.76
CA ILE A 35 -4.48 41.73 0.14
C ILE A 35 -5.17 40.37 0.29
N ILE A 36 -6.50 40.36 0.38
CA ILE A 36 -7.31 39.14 0.47
C ILE A 36 -7.23 38.37 -0.86
N ALA A 37 -7.31 39.08 -2.00
CA ALA A 37 -7.19 38.48 -3.32
C ALA A 37 -5.80 37.83 -3.54
N ALA A 38 -4.73 38.49 -3.09
CA ALA A 38 -3.37 37.94 -3.17
C ALA A 38 -3.21 36.66 -2.34
N ILE A 39 -3.75 36.63 -1.11
CA ILE A 39 -3.72 35.44 -0.25
C ILE A 39 -4.50 34.28 -0.89
N PHE A 40 -5.65 34.58 -1.50
CA PHE A 40 -6.47 33.57 -2.18
C PHE A 40 -5.75 32.95 -3.38
N ILE A 41 -5.02 33.76 -4.17
CA ILE A 41 -4.20 33.27 -5.29
C ILE A 41 -3.09 32.34 -4.81
N ILE A 42 -2.41 32.70 -3.71
CA ILE A 42 -1.36 31.86 -3.11
C ILE A 42 -1.94 30.52 -2.63
N ILE A 43 -3.09 30.54 -1.96
CA ILE A 43 -3.77 29.31 -1.51
C ILE A 43 -4.21 28.47 -2.70
N ALA A 44 -4.77 29.08 -3.76
CA ALA A 44 -5.18 28.37 -4.96
C ALA A 44 -3.99 27.69 -5.68
N LEU A 45 -2.85 28.37 -5.74
CA LEU A 45 -1.60 27.80 -6.26
C LEU A 45 -1.12 26.63 -5.40
N PHE A 46 -1.13 26.77 -4.07
CA PHE A 46 -0.75 25.69 -3.15
C PHE A 46 -1.67 24.47 -3.25
N VAL A 47 -2.99 24.69 -3.42
CA VAL A 47 -3.96 23.60 -3.64
C VAL A 47 -3.74 22.93 -5.00
N GLY A 48 -3.43 23.70 -6.05
CA GLY A 48 -3.10 23.18 -7.37
C GLY A 48 -1.85 22.30 -7.36
N ILE A 49 -0.78 22.73 -6.68
CA ILE A 49 0.45 21.96 -6.50
C ILE A 49 0.18 20.72 -5.62
N GLY A 50 -0.57 20.87 -4.53
CA GLY A 50 -0.91 19.77 -3.63
C GLY A 50 -1.69 18.65 -4.32
N LYS A 51 -2.61 18.99 -5.21
CA LYS A 51 -3.32 18.01 -6.05
C LYS A 51 -2.44 17.40 -7.13
N ALA A 52 -1.51 18.15 -7.72
CA ALA A 52 -0.60 17.62 -8.73
C ALA A 52 0.40 16.63 -8.13
N VAL A 53 0.92 16.88 -6.93
CA VAL A 53 1.97 16.07 -6.30
C VAL A 53 1.44 14.75 -5.70
N SER A 54 0.16 14.69 -5.30
CA SER A 54 -0.40 13.46 -4.69
C SER A 54 -0.45 12.26 -5.63
N ASP A 55 -0.64 12.48 -6.93
CA ASP A 55 -0.86 11.40 -7.91
C ASP A 55 0.45 10.87 -8.53
N ILE A 56 1.55 11.59 -8.31
CA ILE A 56 2.83 11.37 -9.01
C ILE A 56 3.69 10.31 -8.29
N GLY A 57 3.59 10.17 -6.97
CA GLY A 57 4.52 9.33 -6.19
C GLY A 57 4.31 7.82 -6.33
N VAL A 58 3.07 7.35 -6.32
CA VAL A 58 2.81 5.89 -6.22
C VAL A 58 2.78 5.22 -7.59
N THR A 59 2.16 5.87 -8.57
CA THR A 59 1.94 5.32 -9.91
C THR A 59 3.23 5.18 -10.72
N ILE A 60 4.16 6.13 -10.55
CA ILE A 60 5.45 6.13 -11.24
C ILE A 60 6.40 5.12 -10.57
N LEU A 61 6.39 5.01 -9.24
CA LEU A 61 7.19 3.98 -8.55
C LEU A 61 6.69 2.57 -8.86
N LEU A 62 5.38 2.36 -9.01
CA LEU A 62 4.83 1.05 -9.36
C LEU A 62 5.15 0.66 -10.81
N LYS A 63 5.18 1.62 -11.75
CA LYS A 63 5.60 1.39 -13.14
C LYS A 63 7.12 1.25 -13.29
N ALA A 64 7.91 1.93 -12.45
CA ALA A 64 9.37 1.86 -12.49
C ALA A 64 9.92 0.63 -11.74
N ALA A 65 9.19 0.13 -10.74
CA ALA A 65 9.51 -1.11 -10.04
C ALA A 65 8.91 -2.36 -10.72
N GLY A 66 7.96 -2.17 -11.63
CA GLY A 66 7.39 -3.25 -12.42
C GLY A 66 8.31 -3.59 -13.59
N GLU A 67 8.83 -4.81 -13.61
CA GLU A 67 9.47 -5.37 -14.80
C GLU A 67 8.40 -5.57 -15.89
N GLU A 68 8.70 -5.20 -17.14
CA GLU A 68 7.81 -5.53 -18.25
C GLU A 68 7.73 -7.05 -18.36
N LEU A 69 6.53 -7.60 -18.19
CA LEU A 69 6.33 -9.04 -18.27
C LEU A 69 6.68 -9.53 -19.68
N GLN A 70 7.42 -10.62 -19.77
CA GLN A 70 7.78 -11.20 -21.06
C GLN A 70 6.53 -11.60 -21.82
N GLN A 71 6.36 -11.00 -23.00
CA GLN A 71 5.27 -11.30 -23.92
C GLN A 71 5.74 -12.31 -24.96
N ASP A 72 4.81 -13.16 -25.40
CA ASP A 72 5.04 -14.04 -26.54
C ASP A 72 4.94 -13.28 -27.87
N ALA A 73 5.11 -14.00 -28.99
CA ALA A 73 5.05 -13.43 -30.33
C ALA A 73 3.67 -12.82 -30.70
N TYR A 74 2.64 -13.12 -29.92
CA TYR A 74 1.27 -12.63 -30.10
C TYR A 74 0.90 -11.54 -29.08
N GLY A 75 1.84 -11.11 -28.22
CA GLY A 75 1.59 -10.08 -27.21
C GLY A 75 0.95 -10.60 -25.93
N HIS A 76 0.84 -11.92 -25.76
CA HIS A 76 0.22 -12.51 -24.57
C HIS A 76 1.29 -12.76 -23.51
N THR A 77 0.92 -12.58 -22.24
CA THR A 77 1.76 -12.94 -21.10
C THR A 77 1.32 -14.30 -20.55
N ASN A 78 2.20 -15.30 -20.63
CA ASN A 78 1.90 -16.66 -20.18
C ASN A 78 2.56 -16.91 -18.82
N PHE A 79 1.78 -17.35 -17.83
CA PHE A 79 2.27 -17.74 -16.52
C PHE A 79 1.74 -19.13 -16.15
N MET A 80 2.60 -19.91 -15.51
CA MET A 80 2.28 -21.26 -15.04
C MET A 80 2.01 -21.21 -13.53
N VAL A 81 0.84 -21.71 -13.14
CA VAL A 81 0.41 -21.85 -11.74
C VAL A 81 0.55 -23.30 -11.34
N LEU A 82 1.35 -23.54 -10.30
CA LEU A 82 1.62 -24.87 -9.75
C LEU A 82 1.06 -24.95 -8.33
N GLY A 83 0.36 -26.03 -8.02
CA GLY A 83 -0.11 -26.36 -6.68
C GLY A 83 0.59 -27.61 -6.17
N THR A 84 1.36 -27.49 -5.10
CA THR A 84 1.99 -28.62 -4.40
C THR A 84 1.29 -28.86 -3.07
N GLY A 85 1.17 -30.13 -2.67
CA GLY A 85 0.50 -30.50 -1.40
C GLY A 85 1.31 -30.09 -0.16
N GLY A 86 2.63 -29.90 -0.28
CA GLY A 86 3.54 -29.57 0.81
C GLY A 86 3.69 -30.69 1.85
N GLY A 87 4.59 -30.50 2.82
CA GLY A 87 4.82 -31.42 3.95
C GLY A 87 6.27 -31.89 4.10
N ASP A 88 6.56 -32.54 5.24
CA ASP A 88 7.89 -33.09 5.59
C ASP A 88 7.93 -34.61 5.32
N HIS A 89 7.33 -35.02 4.20
CA HIS A 89 7.13 -36.42 3.82
C HIS A 89 7.52 -36.66 2.36
N ASP A 90 7.85 -37.92 2.04
CA ASP A 90 8.50 -38.43 0.81
C ASP A 90 7.65 -38.32 -0.49
N GLY A 91 6.77 -37.32 -0.56
CA GLY A 91 5.91 -37.00 -1.70
C GLY A 91 5.45 -35.54 -1.72
N ALA A 92 6.07 -34.66 -0.92
CA ALA A 92 5.71 -33.25 -0.81
C ALA A 92 5.98 -32.42 -2.08
N ASP A 93 6.89 -32.91 -2.93
CA ASP A 93 7.28 -32.27 -4.20
C ASP A 93 6.37 -32.67 -5.39
N LEU A 94 5.31 -33.48 -5.15
CA LEU A 94 4.33 -33.78 -6.19
C LEU A 94 3.43 -32.57 -6.45
N THR A 95 3.30 -32.19 -7.72
CA THR A 95 2.44 -31.10 -8.15
C THR A 95 1.06 -31.66 -8.53
N ASP A 96 0.05 -31.33 -7.74
CA ASP A 96 -1.32 -31.83 -7.93
C ASP A 96 -2.15 -30.97 -8.87
N THR A 97 -1.75 -29.72 -9.10
CA THR A 97 -2.45 -28.78 -9.97
C THR A 97 -1.45 -28.04 -10.86
N ILE A 98 -1.64 -28.13 -12.17
CA ILE A 98 -0.84 -27.41 -13.17
C ILE A 98 -1.82 -26.65 -14.06
N ILE A 99 -1.76 -25.32 -14.01
CA ILE A 99 -2.61 -24.45 -14.83
C ILE A 99 -1.72 -23.49 -15.61
N VAL A 100 -1.87 -23.47 -16.93
CA VAL A 100 -1.26 -22.45 -17.79
C VAL A 100 -2.29 -21.35 -18.00
N ALA A 101 -1.95 -20.15 -17.58
CA ALA A 101 -2.78 -18.97 -17.75
C ALA A 101 -2.11 -18.02 -18.75
N SER A 102 -2.88 -17.58 -19.73
CA SER A 102 -2.47 -16.65 -20.78
C SER A 102 -3.29 -15.38 -20.64
N LEU A 103 -2.61 -14.27 -20.35
CA LEU A 103 -3.19 -12.94 -20.28
C LEU A 103 -3.05 -12.27 -21.65
N ASP A 104 -4.19 -11.93 -22.23
CA ASP A 104 -4.31 -11.11 -23.43
C ASP A 104 -4.68 -9.67 -23.00
N PRO A 105 -3.69 -8.74 -22.93
CA PRO A 105 -3.92 -7.37 -22.54
C PRO A 105 -4.69 -6.55 -23.59
N GLU A 106 -4.70 -6.97 -24.87
CA GLU A 106 -5.40 -6.25 -25.94
C GLU A 106 -6.91 -6.46 -25.83
N ASN A 107 -7.34 -7.71 -25.67
CA ASN A 107 -8.75 -8.06 -25.55
C ASN A 107 -9.26 -8.09 -24.10
N ASN A 108 -8.38 -7.87 -23.11
CA ASN A 108 -8.66 -8.00 -21.67
C ASN A 108 -9.23 -9.38 -21.31
N LEU A 109 -8.67 -10.43 -21.90
CA LEU A 109 -9.09 -11.81 -21.69
C LEU A 109 -8.01 -12.58 -20.93
N VAL A 110 -8.45 -13.51 -20.09
CA VAL A 110 -7.57 -14.46 -19.41
C VAL A 110 -8.03 -15.86 -19.79
N SER A 111 -7.21 -16.55 -20.58
CA SER A 111 -7.43 -17.94 -20.94
C SER A 111 -6.67 -18.83 -19.98
N MET A 112 -7.34 -19.84 -19.42
CA MET A 112 -6.73 -20.79 -18.50
C MET A 112 -6.89 -22.21 -19.04
N LEU A 113 -5.79 -22.94 -19.11
CA LEU A 113 -5.73 -24.34 -19.49
C LEU A 113 -5.23 -25.17 -18.31
N SER A 114 -6.10 -26.04 -17.80
CA SER A 114 -5.73 -26.99 -16.75
C SER A 114 -5.13 -28.25 -17.38
N ILE A 115 -3.94 -28.65 -16.90
CA ILE A 115 -3.26 -29.86 -17.31
C ILE A 115 -3.49 -30.94 -16.23
N PRO A 116 -4.00 -32.12 -16.58
CA PRO A 116 -4.24 -33.19 -15.61
C PRO A 116 -2.91 -33.79 -15.09
N ARG A 117 -2.89 -34.09 -13.79
CA ARG A 117 -1.73 -34.62 -13.04
C ARG A 117 -1.16 -35.94 -13.59
N ASP A 118 -2.02 -36.78 -14.15
CA ASP A 118 -1.64 -38.12 -14.63
C ASP A 118 -1.25 -38.14 -16.11
N LEU A 119 -1.01 -36.98 -16.72
CA LEU A 119 -0.50 -36.91 -18.09
C LEU A 119 0.88 -37.57 -18.15
N TYR A 120 1.04 -38.53 -19.06
CA TYR A 120 2.33 -39.18 -19.31
C TYR A 120 3.18 -38.29 -20.22
N VAL A 121 4.42 -38.01 -19.80
CA VAL A 121 5.35 -37.13 -20.50
C VAL A 121 6.66 -37.89 -20.69
N GLU A 122 7.17 -37.83 -21.92
CA GLU A 122 8.46 -38.39 -22.31
C GLU A 122 9.53 -37.30 -22.24
N ASP A 123 10.63 -37.57 -21.53
CA ASP A 123 11.75 -36.63 -21.42
C ASP A 123 13.09 -37.39 -21.47
N ALA A 124 13.95 -36.98 -22.39
CA ALA A 124 15.22 -37.64 -22.65
C ALA A 124 16.26 -37.52 -21.51
N LYS A 125 16.11 -36.54 -20.61
CA LYS A 125 17.06 -36.26 -19.52
C LYS A 125 16.60 -36.89 -18.20
N ILE A 126 15.34 -36.68 -17.81
CA ILE A 126 14.80 -37.12 -16.51
C ILE A 126 14.05 -38.46 -16.58
N GLY A 127 13.85 -38.98 -17.79
CA GLY A 127 13.15 -40.23 -18.06
C GLY A 127 11.63 -40.10 -17.99
N ASP A 128 10.95 -41.00 -18.70
CA ASP A 128 9.50 -40.96 -18.88
C ASP A 128 8.75 -41.11 -17.55
N SER A 129 7.77 -40.25 -17.32
CA SER A 129 6.99 -40.22 -16.07
C SER A 129 5.63 -39.58 -16.26
N ARG A 130 4.80 -39.67 -15.21
CA ARG A 130 3.66 -38.78 -15.08
C ARG A 130 4.16 -37.36 -14.81
N ILE A 131 3.44 -36.36 -15.31
CA ILE A 131 3.85 -34.94 -15.25
C ILE A 131 4.00 -34.42 -13.81
N ASN A 132 3.27 -35.02 -12.86
CA ASN A 132 3.34 -34.65 -11.45
C ASN A 132 4.65 -35.03 -10.76
N GLU A 133 5.37 -36.01 -11.31
CA GLU A 133 6.69 -36.44 -10.82
C GLU A 133 7.83 -35.64 -11.46
N THR A 134 7.56 -34.91 -12.55
CA THR A 134 8.57 -34.22 -13.36
C THR A 134 9.43 -33.24 -12.56
N TYR A 135 8.83 -32.45 -11.66
CA TYR A 135 9.57 -31.49 -10.83
C TYR A 135 10.56 -32.20 -9.88
N TRP A 136 10.09 -33.23 -9.17
CA TRP A 136 10.91 -34.01 -8.25
C TRP A 136 12.04 -34.76 -8.98
N ARG A 137 11.74 -35.38 -10.13
CA ARG A 137 12.75 -36.05 -10.95
C ARG A 137 13.80 -35.08 -11.50
N ALA A 138 13.36 -33.92 -11.97
CA ALA A 138 14.26 -32.87 -12.46
C ALA A 138 15.17 -32.37 -11.34
N LYS A 139 14.63 -32.10 -10.16
CA LYS A 139 15.40 -31.72 -8.97
C LYS A 139 16.49 -32.75 -8.64
N MET A 140 16.13 -34.03 -8.58
CA MET A 140 17.10 -35.11 -8.35
C MET A 140 18.17 -35.20 -9.43
N TYR A 141 17.78 -35.09 -10.71
CA TYR A 141 18.71 -35.13 -11.83
C TYR A 141 19.75 -34.00 -11.74
N TYR A 142 19.31 -32.75 -11.54
CA TYR A 142 20.21 -31.60 -11.47
C TYR A 142 21.07 -31.59 -10.21
N GLU A 143 20.52 -31.94 -9.04
CA GLU A 143 21.29 -32.06 -7.79
C GLU A 143 22.36 -33.16 -7.86
N SER A 144 22.14 -34.23 -8.62
CA SER A 144 23.14 -35.30 -8.83
C SER A 144 24.23 -34.96 -9.84
N SER A 145 24.05 -33.88 -10.61
CA SER A 145 24.92 -33.48 -11.72
C SER A 145 25.93 -32.38 -11.37
N GLU A 146 25.82 -31.81 -10.16
CA GLU A 146 26.84 -30.94 -9.53
C GLU A 146 27.82 -31.76 -8.68
#